data_AF-A0A6I9TZK9-F1
#
_entry.id   AF-A0A6I9TZK9-F1
#
_cell.length_a   1.000
_cell.length_b   1.000
_cell.length_c   1.000
_cell.angle_alpha   90.00
_cell.angle_beta   90.00
_cell.angle_gamma   90.00
#
_symmetry.space_group_name_H-M   'P 1'
#
loop_
_entity.id
_entity.type
_entity.pdbx_description
1 polymer ?
#
loop_
_entity_poly.entity_id
_entity_poly.type
_entity_poly.pdbx_seq_one_letter_code
_entity_poly.pdbx_strand_id
1 'polypeptide(L)'
;MKGGVVAVITILAFFAVVVKPGQAVTCGQVDAALVPCISYLTGQGDSPSAACCSGVKAVKGMAQTTADKRACCNCVKAAANKYADLKDAAAQSLPTKCGVQMDIPISRSVDCDKIN
;
A
#
# COMPACT_ATOMS: atom_id res chain seq x y z
N MET A 1 9.57 24.24 61.86
CA MET A 1 9.35 22.82 62.24
C MET A 1 8.43 22.18 61.22
N LYS A 2 8.93 21.14 60.54
CA LYS A 2 8.20 20.09 59.79
C LYS A 2 7.50 20.60 58.50
N GLY A 3 7.89 20.24 57.29
CA GLY A 3 8.50 19.00 56.81
C GLY A 3 7.54 18.34 55.82
N GLY A 4 7.97 18.09 54.59
CA GLY A 4 7.15 17.41 53.58
C GLY A 4 7.67 17.58 52.15
N VAL A 5 8.75 16.87 51.83
CA VAL A 5 9.27 16.65 50.47
C VAL A 5 8.30 15.73 49.70
N VAL A 6 8.44 15.70 48.37
CA VAL A 6 7.91 14.69 47.42
C VAL A 6 6.49 15.03 46.92
N ALA A 7 6.18 15.18 45.63
CA ALA A 7 6.66 14.40 44.50
C ALA A 7 6.64 15.22 43.20
N VAL A 8 7.75 15.11 42.47
CA VAL A 8 7.80 15.22 41.02
C VAL A 8 6.80 14.24 40.43
N ILE A 9 5.71 14.71 39.84
CA ILE A 9 4.92 13.91 38.89
C ILE A 9 4.71 14.77 37.65
N THR A 10 5.70 14.65 36.78
CA THR A 10 5.63 14.86 35.33
C THR A 10 4.21 14.65 34.81
N ILE A 11 3.56 15.76 34.43
CA ILE A 11 2.32 15.69 33.64
C ILE A 11 2.74 15.21 32.26
N LEU A 12 2.60 13.90 32.07
CA LEU A 12 2.80 13.20 30.81
C LEU A 12 2.02 13.93 29.72
N ALA A 13 2.74 14.37 28.68
CA ALA A 13 2.15 14.90 27.47
C ALA A 13 1.15 13.88 26.93
N PHE A 14 -0.14 14.23 26.97
CA PHE A 14 -1.17 13.54 26.22
C PHE A 14 -0.85 13.73 24.73
N PHE A 15 -0.03 12.86 24.17
CA PHE A 15 -0.09 12.58 22.75
C PHE A 15 -1.47 12.00 22.51
N ALA A 16 -2.39 12.83 22.03
CA ALA A 16 -3.63 12.37 21.45
C ALA A 16 -3.26 11.50 20.24
N VAL A 17 -3.10 10.20 20.46
CA VAL A 17 -3.12 9.22 19.39
C VAL A 17 -4.54 9.28 18.86
N VAL A 18 -4.75 10.08 17.82
CA VAL A 18 -5.91 9.97 16.96
C VAL A 18 -5.78 8.60 16.31
N VAL A 19 -6.32 7.58 16.96
CA VAL A 19 -6.61 6.30 16.33
C VAL A 19 -7.72 6.63 15.34
N LYS A 20 -7.34 7.07 14.13
CA LYS A 20 -8.25 6.91 12.99
C LYS A 20 -8.60 5.43 13.00
N PRO A 21 -9.88 5.02 13.06
CA PRO A 21 -10.22 3.64 12.81
C PRO A 21 -9.70 3.34 11.40
N GLY A 22 -8.55 2.69 11.33
CA GLY A 22 -7.96 2.27 10.08
C GLY A 22 -8.95 1.30 9.49
N GLN A 23 -9.63 1.69 8.42
CA GLN A 23 -10.30 0.70 7.59
C GLN A 23 -9.18 -0.24 7.14
N ALA A 24 -9.17 -1.45 7.67
CA ALA A 24 -8.17 -2.44 7.29
C ALA A 24 -8.16 -2.54 5.77
N VAL A 25 -6.99 -2.40 5.16
CA VAL A 25 -6.84 -2.57 3.71
C VAL A 25 -7.43 -3.92 3.32
N THR A 26 -8.42 -3.90 2.43
CA THR A 26 -9.01 -5.13 1.91
C THR A 26 -8.50 -5.43 0.51
N CYS A 27 -8.32 -6.72 0.18
CA CYS A 27 -7.92 -7.09 -1.18
C CYS A 27 -8.98 -6.74 -2.22
N GLY A 28 -10.25 -6.66 -1.85
CA GLY A 28 -11.31 -6.18 -2.75
C GLY A 28 -11.08 -4.75 -3.22
N GLN A 29 -10.61 -3.86 -2.34
CA GLN A 29 -10.26 -2.48 -2.70
C GLN A 29 -9.03 -2.41 -3.62
N VAL A 30 -8.01 -3.21 -3.34
CA VAL A 30 -6.80 -3.29 -4.17
C VAL A 30 -7.12 -3.84 -5.56
N ASP A 31 -7.91 -4.92 -5.63
CA ASP A 31 -8.35 -5.52 -6.88
C ASP A 31 -9.13 -4.50 -7.73
N ALA A 32 -10.14 -3.85 -7.13
CA ALA A 32 -10.95 -2.85 -7.82
C ALA A 32 -10.12 -1.68 -8.35
N ALA A 33 -9.12 -1.23 -7.59
CA ALA A 33 -8.21 -0.18 -8.02
C ALA A 33 -7.34 -0.61 -9.23
N LEU A 34 -6.97 -1.89 -9.32
CA LEU A 34 -6.08 -2.40 -10.37
C LEU A 34 -6.79 -2.96 -11.60
N VAL A 35 -8.11 -3.17 -11.56
CA VAL A 35 -8.90 -3.62 -12.73
C VAL A 35 -8.61 -2.82 -14.01
N PRO A 36 -8.55 -1.47 -13.99
CA PRO A 36 -8.28 -0.70 -15.19
C PRO A 36 -6.88 -0.91 -15.79
N CYS A 37 -5.97 -1.56 -15.05
CA CYS A 37 -4.59 -1.83 -15.47
C CYS A 37 -4.44 -3.14 -16.25
N ILE A 38 -5.46 -4.03 -16.24
CA ILE A 38 -5.34 -5.39 -16.79
C ILE A 38 -4.84 -5.38 -18.24
N SER A 39 -5.46 -4.56 -19.12
CA SER A 39 -5.08 -4.49 -20.53
C SER A 39 -3.60 -4.14 -20.74
N TYR A 40 -3.05 -3.23 -19.93
CA TYR A 40 -1.62 -2.92 -19.96
C TYR A 40 -0.77 -4.07 -19.39
N LEU A 41 -1.19 -4.61 -18.25
CA LEU A 41 -0.49 -5.66 -17.53
C LEU A 41 -0.41 -6.98 -18.32
N THR A 42 -1.38 -7.27 -19.20
CA THR A 42 -1.39 -8.47 -20.06
C THR A 42 -0.78 -8.21 -21.45
N GLY A 43 -0.35 -6.98 -21.73
CA GLY A 43 0.28 -6.60 -23.00
C GLY A 43 -0.69 -6.37 -24.16
N GLN A 44 -1.98 -6.16 -23.86
CA GLN A 44 -2.99 -5.75 -24.84
C GLN A 44 -2.95 -4.24 -25.13
N GLY A 45 -2.45 -3.45 -24.18
CA GLY A 45 -2.26 -2.00 -24.32
C GLY A 45 -0.79 -1.60 -24.19
N ASP A 46 -0.36 -0.66 -25.01
CA ASP A 46 1.03 -0.17 -25.02
C ASP A 46 1.39 0.73 -23.82
N SER A 47 0.37 1.31 -23.18
CA SER A 47 0.55 2.23 -22.05
C SER A 47 -0.61 2.15 -21.04
N PRO A 48 -0.35 2.42 -19.75
CA PRO A 48 -1.41 2.43 -18.75
C PRO A 48 -2.38 3.57 -19.01
N SER A 49 -3.68 3.29 -18.88
CA SER A 49 -4.73 4.30 -18.97
C SER A 49 -4.67 5.28 -17.79
N ALA A 50 -5.28 6.46 -17.94
CA ALA A 50 -5.40 7.42 -16.83
C ALA A 50 -6.11 6.79 -15.62
N ALA A 51 -7.14 5.97 -15.86
CA ALA A 51 -7.86 5.23 -14.81
C ALA A 51 -6.94 4.22 -14.09
N CYS A 52 -6.10 3.51 -14.83
CA CYS A 52 -5.10 2.62 -14.24
C CYS A 52 -4.14 3.39 -13.33
N CYS A 53 -3.61 4.52 -13.80
CA CYS A 53 -2.69 5.31 -12.98
C CYS A 53 -3.36 5.92 -11.74
N SER A 54 -4.63 6.30 -11.82
CA SER A 54 -5.43 6.69 -10.64
C SER A 54 -5.57 5.52 -9.66
N GLY A 55 -5.78 4.31 -10.16
CA GLY A 55 -5.78 3.08 -9.36
C GLY A 55 -4.45 2.82 -8.64
N VAL A 56 -3.33 2.91 -9.34
CA VAL A 56 -1.98 2.77 -8.75
C VAL A 56 -1.75 3.81 -7.66
N LYS A 57 -2.16 5.07 -7.89
CA LYS A 57 -2.10 6.13 -6.87
C LYS A 57 -2.98 5.81 -5.65
N ALA A 58 -4.16 5.23 -5.86
CA ALA A 58 -5.03 4.80 -4.77
C ALA A 58 -4.38 3.67 -3.95
N VAL A 59 -3.78 2.66 -4.59
CA VAL A 59 -3.04 1.59 -3.89
C VAL A 59 -1.88 2.16 -3.07
N LYS A 60 -1.13 3.14 -3.61
CA LYS A 60 -0.13 3.88 -2.83
C LYS A 60 -0.75 4.53 -1.59
N GLY A 61 -1.89 5.20 -1.75
CA GLY A 61 -2.62 5.85 -0.67
C GLY A 61 -3.13 4.89 0.41
N MET A 62 -3.31 3.60 0.09
CA MET A 62 -3.64 2.55 1.06
C MET A 62 -2.40 2.10 1.86
N ALA A 63 -1.22 2.08 1.24
CA ALA A 63 0.00 1.52 1.79
C ALA A 63 0.80 2.50 2.68
N GLN A 64 0.15 3.10 3.69
CA GLN A 64 0.74 4.18 4.51
C GLN A 64 1.59 3.69 5.68
N THR A 65 1.21 2.59 6.31
CA THR A 65 1.96 1.97 7.41
C THR A 65 2.63 0.68 6.95
N THR A 66 3.60 0.16 7.72
CA THR A 66 4.21 -1.16 7.45
C THR A 66 3.16 -2.27 7.34
N ALA A 67 2.18 -2.26 8.24
CA ALA A 67 1.10 -3.24 8.24
C ALA A 67 0.25 -3.13 6.96
N ASP A 68 -0.10 -1.91 6.55
CA ASP A 68 -0.87 -1.67 5.34
C ASP A 68 -0.08 -2.01 4.08
N LYS A 69 1.23 -1.72 4.05
CA LYS A 69 2.11 -2.09 2.94
C LYS A 69 2.16 -3.59 2.77
N ARG A 70 2.32 -4.36 3.86
CA ARG A 70 2.31 -5.82 3.82
C ARG A 70 0.96 -6.37 3.37
N ALA A 71 -0.14 -5.81 3.88
CA ALA A 71 -1.50 -6.17 3.45
C ALA A 71 -1.71 -5.89 1.95
N CYS A 72 -1.42 -4.65 1.51
CA CYS A 72 -1.49 -4.25 0.10
C CYS A 72 -0.61 -5.16 -0.77
N CYS A 73 0.64 -5.43 -0.37
CA CYS A 73 1.55 -6.29 -1.10
C CYS A 73 0.97 -7.69 -1.30
N ASN A 74 0.44 -8.30 -0.24
CA ASN A 74 -0.18 -9.62 -0.33
C ASN A 74 -1.41 -9.61 -1.24
N CYS A 75 -2.23 -8.55 -1.19
CA CYS A 75 -3.36 -8.39 -2.10
C CYS A 75 -2.92 -8.21 -3.56
N VAL A 76 -1.94 -7.34 -3.83
CA VAL A 76 -1.38 -7.13 -5.17
C VAL A 76 -0.77 -8.41 -5.72
N LYS A 77 -0.04 -9.16 -4.90
CA LYS A 77 0.51 -10.47 -5.24
C LYS A 77 -0.58 -11.46 -5.60
N ALA A 78 -1.63 -11.57 -4.77
CA ALA A 78 -2.76 -12.44 -5.05
C ALA A 78 -3.47 -12.03 -6.36
N ALA A 79 -3.69 -10.73 -6.57
CA ALA A 79 -4.29 -10.18 -7.79
C ALA A 79 -3.47 -10.53 -9.04
N ALA A 80 -2.15 -10.30 -8.99
CA ALA A 80 -1.25 -10.58 -10.10
C ALA A 80 -1.19 -12.07 -10.47
N ASN A 81 -1.33 -12.96 -9.47
CA ASN A 81 -1.37 -14.41 -9.68
C ASN A 81 -2.69 -14.91 -10.30
N LYS A 82 -3.76 -14.08 -10.36
CA LYS A 82 -5.00 -14.43 -11.07
C LYS A 82 -4.86 -14.40 -12.59
N TYR A 83 -3.85 -13.70 -13.10
CA TYR A 83 -3.61 -13.51 -14.54
C TYR A 83 -2.39 -14.31 -14.94
N ALA A 84 -2.56 -15.42 -15.68
CA ALA A 84 -1.45 -16.24 -16.15
C ALA A 84 -0.60 -15.54 -17.23
N ASP A 85 -1.23 -14.67 -18.00
CA ASP A 85 -0.69 -13.91 -19.13
C ASP A 85 -0.08 -12.56 -18.75
N LEU A 86 -0.19 -12.14 -17.48
CA LEU A 86 0.44 -10.92 -16.97
C LEU A 86 1.94 -10.90 -17.25
N LYS A 87 2.41 -9.76 -17.76
CA LYS A 87 3.78 -9.49 -18.17
C LYS A 87 4.52 -8.85 -17.00
N ASP A 88 5.52 -9.54 -16.45
CA ASP A 88 6.24 -9.03 -15.27
C ASP A 88 6.94 -7.69 -15.56
N ALA A 89 7.46 -7.50 -16.78
CA ALA A 89 8.04 -6.22 -17.20
C ALA A 89 7.02 -5.06 -17.22
N ALA A 90 5.77 -5.33 -17.61
CA ALA A 90 4.69 -4.34 -17.55
C ALA A 90 4.34 -4.01 -16.09
N ALA A 91 4.23 -5.03 -15.24
CA ALA A 91 3.97 -4.83 -13.81
C ALA A 91 5.07 -4.01 -13.11
N GLN A 92 6.35 -4.31 -13.41
CA GLN A 92 7.49 -3.58 -12.86
C GLN A 92 7.59 -2.12 -13.34
N SER A 93 7.23 -1.85 -14.60
CA SER A 93 7.29 -0.50 -15.18
C SER A 93 6.02 0.32 -14.98
N LEU A 94 4.92 -0.28 -14.52
CA LEU A 94 3.65 0.39 -14.32
C LEU A 94 3.74 1.60 -13.37
N PRO A 95 4.34 1.50 -12.16
CA PRO A 95 4.43 2.64 -11.25
C PRO A 95 5.16 3.84 -11.86
N THR A 96 6.31 3.61 -12.48
CA THR A 96 7.13 4.66 -13.08
C THR A 96 6.43 5.31 -14.29
N LYS A 97 5.75 4.51 -15.14
CA LYS A 97 4.91 5.04 -16.23
C LYS A 97 3.73 5.87 -15.74
N CYS A 98 3.22 5.59 -14.55
CA CYS A 98 2.18 6.39 -13.91
C CYS A 98 2.71 7.59 -13.11
N GLY A 99 4.02 7.82 -13.08
CA GLY A 99 4.64 8.88 -12.28
C GLY A 99 4.49 8.67 -10.78
N VAL A 100 4.36 7.41 -10.34
CA VAL A 100 4.17 7.03 -8.95
C VAL A 100 5.39 6.28 -8.43
N GLN A 101 6.04 6.83 -7.41
CA GLN A 101 7.00 6.07 -6.61
C GLN A 101 6.22 5.22 -5.60
N MET A 102 6.32 3.90 -5.75
CA MET A 102 5.62 2.92 -4.91
C MET A 102 6.54 2.36 -3.83
N ASP A 103 6.00 2.19 -2.62
CA ASP A 103 6.71 1.57 -1.48
C ASP A 103 6.47 0.05 -1.39
N ILE A 104 5.65 -0.50 -2.30
CA ILE A 104 5.41 -1.93 -2.49
C ILE A 104 5.57 -2.29 -3.97
N PRO A 105 6.16 -3.44 -4.32
CA PRO A 105 6.27 -3.85 -5.71
C PRO A 105 4.95 -4.42 -6.24
N ILE A 106 4.68 -4.20 -7.51
CA ILE A 106 3.62 -4.91 -8.25
C ILE A 106 4.26 -6.16 -8.87
N SER A 107 4.12 -7.30 -8.19
CA SER A 107 4.82 -8.55 -8.56
C SER A 107 4.06 -9.79 -8.09
N ARG A 108 4.23 -10.90 -8.83
CA ARG A 108 3.72 -12.22 -8.44
C ARG A 108 4.57 -12.93 -7.39
N SER A 109 5.86 -12.60 -7.30
CA SER A 109 6.86 -13.38 -6.55
C SER A 109 7.48 -12.65 -5.37
N VAL A 110 7.05 -11.41 -5.09
CA VAL A 110 7.54 -10.66 -3.93
C VAL A 110 7.26 -11.42 -2.62
N ASP A 111 8.24 -11.37 -1.73
CA ASP A 111 8.12 -11.74 -0.33
C ASP A 111 7.65 -10.52 0.47
N CYS A 112 6.33 -10.46 0.73
CA CYS A 112 5.71 -9.30 1.36
C CYS A 112 6.12 -9.11 2.82
N ASP A 113 6.59 -10.15 3.50
CA ASP A 113 6.99 -10.08 4.92
C ASP A 113 8.27 -9.26 5.12
N LYS A 114 9.05 -9.07 4.06
CA LYS A 114 10.28 -8.27 4.05
C LYS A 114 10.05 -6.76 3.85
N ILE A 115 8.81 -6.32 3.72
CA ILE A 115 8.47 -4.90 3.53
C ILE A 115 8.40 -4.17 4.88
N ASN A 116 8.99 -2.96 4.93
CA ASN A 116 9.03 -2.05 6.08
C ASN A 116 8.16 -0.80 5.87
#